data_AF-A0A7G6WRS5-F1
#
_entry.id   AF-A0A7G6WRS5-F1
#
_cell.length_a   1.000
_cell.length_b   1.000
_cell.length_c   1.000
_cell.angle_alpha   90.00
_cell.angle_beta   90.00
_cell.angle_gamma   90.00
#
_symmetry.space_group_name_H-M   'P 1'
#
loop_
_entity.id
_entity.type
_entity.pdbx_description
1 polymer ?
#
loop_
_entity_poly.entity_id
_entity_poly.type
_entity_poly.pdbx_seq_one_letter_code
_entity_poly.pdbx_strand_id
1 'polypeptide(L)'
;MRTVVMTAAMIVAAAGLTACTEEQAYCVDLAGYAASAVNVDTQNAADYVKILADAKKLQDSAPKEVKDDWAAIVTFAEKAQKAGTDRVQLARLSKETGSVTTAYQAIATHAKDACKVDVPSLN
;
A
#
# COMPACT_ATOMS: atom_id res chain seq x y z
N MET A 1 -39.02 -12.55 -38.55
CA MET A 1 -39.03 -11.55 -37.47
C MET A 1 -37.66 -11.57 -36.81
N ARG A 2 -36.96 -10.43 -36.78
CA ARG A 2 -35.63 -10.29 -36.16
C ARG A 2 -35.84 -10.01 -34.67
N THR A 3 -35.66 -11.03 -33.83
CA THR A 3 -35.74 -10.86 -32.38
C THR A 3 -34.35 -10.50 -31.86
N VAL A 4 -34.04 -9.22 -31.85
CA VAL A 4 -32.96 -8.66 -31.04
C VAL A 4 -33.64 -8.07 -29.81
N VAL A 5 -33.44 -8.70 -28.66
CA VAL A 5 -33.64 -8.04 -27.37
C VAL A 5 -32.40 -8.34 -26.54
N MET A 6 -31.34 -7.60 -26.86
CA MET A 6 -30.32 -7.27 -25.87
C MET A 6 -30.89 -6.17 -24.99
N THR A 7 -31.24 -6.49 -23.76
CA THR A 7 -31.34 -5.48 -22.70
C THR A 7 -30.68 -6.05 -21.46
N ALA A 8 -29.36 -5.95 -21.44
CA ALA A 8 -28.56 -5.98 -20.22
C ALA A 8 -28.88 -4.71 -19.44
N ALA A 9 -29.86 -4.78 -18.55
CA ALA A 9 -30.03 -3.79 -17.51
C ALA A 9 -28.97 -4.07 -16.43
N MET A 10 -27.73 -3.62 -16.67
CA MET A 10 -26.75 -3.48 -15.59
C MET A 10 -27.27 -2.38 -14.68
N ILE A 11 -27.74 -2.77 -13.50
CA ILE A 11 -28.05 -1.86 -12.41
C ILE A 11 -26.71 -1.23 -12.02
N VAL A 12 -26.51 0.01 -12.48
CA VAL A 12 -25.35 0.82 -12.12
C VAL A 12 -25.42 1.08 -10.62
N ALA A 13 -24.55 0.39 -9.89
CA ALA A 13 -24.26 0.67 -8.50
C ALA A 13 -23.72 2.11 -8.41
N ALA A 14 -24.59 3.07 -8.11
CA ALA A 14 -24.19 4.45 -7.86
C ALA A 14 -23.24 4.59 -6.64
N ALA A 15 -23.15 3.55 -5.79
CA ALA A 15 -22.17 3.45 -4.71
C ALA A 15 -20.77 3.01 -5.17
N GLY A 16 -20.61 2.56 -6.43
CA GLY A 16 -19.32 2.16 -7.00
C GLY A 16 -18.55 3.29 -7.70
N LEU A 17 -19.23 4.37 -8.11
CA LEU A 17 -18.56 5.45 -8.86
C LEU A 17 -17.58 6.27 -8.00
N THR A 18 -17.86 6.46 -6.71
CA THR A 18 -16.93 7.14 -5.78
C THR A 18 -15.77 6.24 -5.36
N ALA A 19 -16.02 4.94 -5.21
CA ALA A 19 -14.97 3.95 -4.95
C ALA A 19 -14.00 3.84 -6.14
N CYS A 20 -14.50 3.91 -7.38
CA CYS A 20 -13.61 3.97 -8.54
C CYS A 20 -12.71 5.21 -8.53
N THR A 21 -13.17 6.38 -8.06
CA THR A 21 -12.32 7.60 -8.00
C THR A 21 -11.29 7.57 -6.87
N GLU A 22 -11.66 7.04 -5.71
CA GLU A 22 -10.75 6.91 -4.57
C GLU A 22 -9.70 5.83 -4.82
N GLU A 23 -10.10 4.70 -5.41
CA GLU A 23 -9.19 3.64 -5.82
C GLU A 23 -8.24 4.11 -6.93
N GLN A 24 -8.72 4.89 -7.91
CA GLN A 24 -7.85 5.52 -8.91
C GLN A 24 -6.84 6.49 -8.27
N ALA A 25 -7.26 7.30 -7.29
CA ALA A 25 -6.36 8.20 -6.58
C ALA A 25 -5.30 7.43 -5.79
N TYR A 26 -5.71 6.38 -5.07
CA TYR A 26 -4.81 5.44 -4.40
C TYR A 26 -3.80 4.83 -5.37
N CYS A 27 -4.24 4.32 -6.52
CA CYS A 27 -3.35 3.71 -7.50
C CYS A 27 -2.34 4.72 -8.10
N VAL A 28 -2.74 5.98 -8.32
CA VAL A 28 -1.85 7.05 -8.77
C VAL A 28 -0.80 7.37 -7.71
N ASP A 29 -1.22 7.53 -6.45
CA ASP A 29 -0.32 7.79 -5.33
C ASP A 29 0.63 6.62 -5.09
N LEU A 30 0.14 5.38 -5.28
CA LEU A 30 0.92 4.15 -5.13
C LEU A 30 2.05 4.05 -6.16
N ALA A 31 1.81 4.50 -7.40
CA ALA A 31 2.86 4.58 -8.41
C ALA A 31 3.95 5.61 -8.03
N GLY A 32 3.56 6.74 -7.42
CA GLY A 32 4.49 7.70 -6.86
C GLY A 32 5.33 7.13 -5.72
N TYR A 33 4.69 6.36 -4.84
CA TYR A 33 5.35 5.65 -3.74
C TYR A 33 6.33 4.59 -4.21
N ALA A 34 6.00 3.83 -5.25
CA ALA A 34 6.90 2.83 -5.81
C ALA A 34 8.24 3.45 -6.24
N ALA A 35 8.22 4.71 -6.71
CA ALA A 35 9.43 5.46 -7.04
C ALA A 35 10.19 5.99 -5.81
N SER A 36 9.52 6.33 -4.70
CA SER A 36 10.19 6.78 -3.46
C SER A 36 10.75 5.61 -2.63
N ALA A 37 10.10 4.44 -2.70
CA ALA A 37 10.44 3.25 -1.94
C ALA A 37 11.72 2.53 -2.42
N VAL A 38 12.23 2.80 -3.63
CA VAL A 38 13.44 2.16 -4.16
C VAL A 38 14.71 2.41 -3.33
N ASN A 39 14.69 3.43 -2.46
CA ASN A 39 15.82 3.81 -1.59
C ASN A 39 15.65 3.36 -0.13
N VAL A 40 14.68 2.48 0.13
CA VAL A 40 14.45 1.88 1.45
C VAL A 40 15.13 0.52 1.49
N ASP A 41 16.14 0.38 2.34
CA ASP A 41 16.61 -0.94 2.76
C ASP A 41 15.60 -1.53 3.76
N THR A 42 14.89 -2.56 3.32
CA THR A 42 13.83 -3.23 4.07
C THR A 42 14.35 -4.03 5.27
N GLN A 43 15.66 -4.31 5.31
CA GLN A 43 16.33 -4.94 6.44
C GLN A 43 16.79 -3.89 7.48
N ASN A 44 16.87 -2.63 7.07
CA ASN A 44 17.23 -1.52 7.93
C ASN A 44 15.99 -0.80 8.47
N ALA A 45 15.65 -1.02 9.74
CA ALA A 45 14.48 -0.41 10.35
C ALA A 45 14.47 1.13 10.27
N ALA A 46 15.63 1.79 10.31
CA ALA A 46 15.72 3.25 10.23
C ALA A 46 15.28 3.80 8.86
N ASP A 47 15.42 3.01 7.80
CA ASP A 47 15.08 3.43 6.44
C ASP A 47 13.56 3.54 6.22
N TYR A 48 12.75 2.88 7.04
CA TYR A 48 11.29 2.98 6.98
C TYR A 48 10.78 4.38 7.35
N VAL A 49 11.57 5.20 8.03
CA VAL A 49 11.20 6.60 8.31
C VAL A 49 11.12 7.42 7.01
N LYS A 50 11.90 7.06 5.98
CA LYS A 50 11.94 7.76 4.69
C LYS A 50 10.61 7.73 3.95
N ILE A 51 9.81 6.69 4.18
CA ILE A 51 8.51 6.43 3.53
C ILE A 51 7.31 6.70 4.42
N LEU A 52 7.53 7.09 5.69
CA LEU A 52 6.44 7.22 6.67
C LEU A 52 5.33 8.18 6.22
N ALA A 53 5.70 9.32 5.62
CA ALA A 53 4.75 10.31 5.16
C ALA A 53 3.88 9.77 4.01
N ASP A 54 4.51 9.16 3.01
CA ASP A 54 3.80 8.58 1.87
C ASP A 54 2.94 7.38 2.29
N ALA A 55 3.46 6.53 3.19
CA ALA A 55 2.73 5.39 3.73
C ALA A 55 1.47 5.82 4.51
N LYS A 56 1.52 6.92 5.26
CA LYS A 56 0.33 7.50 5.92
C LYS A 56 -0.70 7.98 4.91
N LYS A 57 -0.27 8.72 3.88
CA LYS A 57 -1.15 9.18 2.81
C LYS A 57 -1.83 8.00 2.11
N LEU A 58 -1.08 6.95 1.81
CA LEU A 58 -1.61 5.74 1.18
C LEU A 58 -2.57 4.99 2.09
N GLN A 59 -2.24 4.82 3.38
CA GLN A 59 -3.13 4.21 4.36
C GLN A 59 -4.51 4.88 4.40
N ASP A 60 -4.55 6.22 4.35
CA ASP A 60 -5.80 6.96 4.42
C ASP A 60 -6.70 6.69 3.21
N SER A 61 -6.10 6.68 2.01
CA SER A 61 -6.77 6.44 0.73
C SER A 61 -6.93 4.96 0.34
N ALA A 62 -6.28 4.04 1.07
CA ALA A 62 -6.21 2.65 0.70
C ALA A 62 -7.59 1.97 0.74
N PRO A 63 -7.87 1.06 -0.21
CA PRO A 63 -9.03 0.18 -0.13
C PRO A 63 -8.88 -0.75 1.08
N LYS A 64 -10.02 -1.23 1.61
CA LYS A 64 -10.09 -1.93 2.90
C LYS A 64 -9.20 -3.19 2.94
N GLU A 65 -9.03 -3.81 1.79
CA GLU A 65 -8.28 -5.03 1.54
C GLU A 65 -6.80 -4.90 1.92
N VAL A 66 -6.22 -3.71 1.77
CA VAL A 66 -4.79 -3.45 2.06
C VAL A 66 -4.56 -2.33 3.06
N LYS A 67 -5.64 -1.77 3.63
CA LYS A 67 -5.55 -0.68 4.61
C LYS A 67 -4.83 -1.10 5.89
N ASP A 68 -5.06 -2.34 6.34
CA ASP A 68 -4.38 -2.90 7.51
C ASP A 68 -2.90 -3.20 7.23
N ASP A 69 -2.57 -3.59 5.99
CA ASP A 69 -1.18 -3.77 5.56
C ASP A 69 -0.43 -2.43 5.58
N TRP A 70 -1.05 -1.36 5.09
CA TRP A 70 -0.50 0.00 5.21
C TRP A 70 -0.34 0.43 6.67
N ALA A 71 -1.31 0.11 7.53
CA ALA A 71 -1.22 0.39 8.95
C ALA A 71 -0.02 -0.32 9.62
N ALA A 72 0.30 -1.54 9.19
CA ALA A 72 1.47 -2.27 9.68
C ALA A 72 2.78 -1.58 9.29
N ILE A 73 2.91 -1.12 8.03
CA ILE A 73 4.07 -0.35 7.56
C ILE A 73 4.20 0.96 8.36
N VAL A 74 3.12 1.72 8.49
CA VAL A 74 3.10 2.99 9.23
C VAL A 74 3.50 2.77 10.70
N THR A 75 2.92 1.78 11.37
CA THR A 75 3.23 1.46 12.77
C THR A 75 4.71 1.12 12.95
N PHE A 76 5.29 0.34 12.02
CA PHE A 76 6.70 0.00 12.07
C PHE A 76 7.60 1.21 11.85
N ALA A 77 7.28 2.04 10.84
CA ALA A 77 8.01 3.26 10.55
C ALA A 77 7.92 4.28 11.70
N GLU A 78 6.79 4.37 12.42
CA GLU A 78 6.66 5.19 13.62
C GLU A 78 7.51 4.66 14.78
N LYS A 79 7.57 3.33 14.99
CA LYS A 79 8.49 2.73 15.96
C LYS A 79 9.95 3.05 15.61
N ALA A 80 10.31 2.99 14.33
CA ALA A 80 11.66 3.33 13.87
C ALA A 80 11.97 4.82 14.08
N GLN A 81 11.03 5.71 13.75
CA GLN A 81 11.17 7.14 14.00
C GLN A 81 11.35 7.43 15.49
N LYS A 82 10.57 6.77 16.35
CA LYS A 82 10.67 6.90 17.81
C LYS A 82 11.99 6.38 18.36
N ALA A 83 12.53 5.29 17.79
CA ALA A 83 13.85 4.78 18.15
C ALA A 83 14.97 5.77 17.75
N GLY A 84 14.78 6.58 16.71
CA GLY A 84 15.71 7.62 16.31
C GLY A 84 17.09 7.05 15.97
N THR A 85 18.10 7.39 16.77
CA THR A 85 19.48 6.86 16.62
C THR A 85 19.84 5.77 17.64
N ASP A 86 18.88 5.29 18.43
CA ASP A 86 19.09 4.22 19.40
C ASP A 86 19.32 2.89 18.68
N ARG A 87 20.60 2.50 18.59
CA ARG A 87 21.04 1.29 17.89
C ARG A 87 20.47 0.01 18.49
N VAL A 88 20.19 -0.02 19.81
CA VAL A 88 19.63 -1.22 20.46
C VAL A 88 18.16 -1.38 20.07
N GLN A 89 17.41 -0.29 20.11
CA GLN A 89 16.00 -0.31 19.69
C GLN A 89 15.87 -0.58 18.18
N LEU A 90 16.69 0.04 17.34
CA LEU A 90 16.70 -0.23 15.90
C LEU A 90 17.07 -1.68 15.59
N ALA A 91 18.09 -2.24 16.26
CA ALA A 91 18.47 -3.65 16.06
C ALA A 91 17.39 -4.63 16.53
N ARG A 92 16.62 -4.29 17.56
CA ARG A 92 15.44 -5.07 17.98
C ARG A 92 14.33 -4.97 16.93
N LEU A 93 14.06 -3.77 16.44
CA LEU A 93 13.03 -3.52 15.45
C LEU A 93 13.33 -4.19 14.10
N SER A 94 14.59 -4.23 13.66
CA SER A 94 15.01 -4.98 12.47
C SER A 94 14.74 -6.49 12.55
N LYS A 95 14.54 -7.06 13.75
CA LYS A 95 14.14 -8.47 13.92
C LYS A 95 12.62 -8.67 13.80
N GLU A 96 11.84 -7.60 13.84
CA GLU A 96 10.38 -7.59 13.75
C GLU A 96 9.89 -7.28 12.32
N THR A 97 10.80 -7.20 11.33
CA THR A 97 10.48 -6.84 9.93
C THR A 97 9.59 -7.85 9.22
N GLY A 98 9.51 -9.10 9.71
CA GLY A 98 8.76 -10.17 9.04
C GLY A 98 7.28 -9.85 8.80
N SER A 99 6.61 -9.18 9.75
CA SER A 99 5.20 -8.76 9.55
C SER A 99 5.06 -7.65 8.51
N VAL A 100 6.07 -6.78 8.41
CA VAL A 100 6.10 -5.68 7.46
C VAL A 100 6.39 -6.18 6.05
N THR A 101 7.27 -7.18 5.90
CA THR A 101 7.52 -7.84 4.62
C THR A 101 6.25 -8.47 4.06
N THR A 102 5.46 -9.16 4.89
CA THR A 102 4.17 -9.74 4.48
C THR A 102 3.19 -8.66 4.03
N ALA A 103 3.06 -7.56 4.77
CA ALA A 103 2.21 -6.43 4.40
C ALA A 103 2.61 -5.83 3.05
N TYR A 104 3.91 -5.68 2.80
CA TYR A 104 4.43 -5.23 1.52
C TYR A 104 4.10 -6.18 0.36
N GLN A 105 4.17 -7.49 0.58
CA GLN A 105 3.81 -8.47 -0.44
C GLN A 105 2.32 -8.40 -0.79
N ALA A 106 1.45 -8.21 0.22
CA ALA A 106 0.02 -8.02 0.01
C ALA A 106 -0.25 -6.74 -0.78
N ILE A 107 0.38 -5.62 -0.41
CA ILE A 107 0.28 -4.34 -1.13
C ILE A 107 0.80 -4.47 -2.56
N ALA A 108 1.94 -5.12 -2.78
CA ALA A 108 2.51 -5.31 -4.12
C ALA A 108 1.61 -6.18 -5.00
N THR A 109 1.02 -7.24 -4.42
CA THR A 109 0.04 -8.09 -5.12
C THR A 109 -1.20 -7.28 -5.50
N HIS A 110 -1.77 -6.53 -4.57
CA HIS A 110 -2.91 -5.66 -4.84
C HIS A 110 -2.57 -4.58 -5.88
N ALA A 111 -1.39 -3.96 -5.80
CA ALA A 111 -0.92 -2.98 -6.77
C ALA A 111 -0.92 -3.55 -8.19
N LYS A 112 -0.43 -4.77 -8.34
CA LYS A 112 -0.39 -5.46 -9.62
C LYS A 112 -1.79 -5.85 -10.11
N ASP A 113 -2.61 -6.40 -9.23
CA ASP A 113 -3.89 -7.00 -9.61
C ASP A 113 -4.98 -5.95 -9.83
N ALA A 114 -5.12 -4.99 -8.91
CA ALA A 114 -6.13 -3.95 -8.94
C ALA A 114 -5.64 -2.69 -9.69
N CYS A 115 -4.43 -2.22 -9.39
CA CYS A 115 -3.92 -0.96 -9.93
C CYS A 115 -3.13 -1.08 -11.24
N LYS A 116 -2.72 -2.29 -11.64
CA LYS A 116 -1.77 -2.52 -12.76
C LYS A 116 -0.45 -1.75 -12.60
N VAL A 117 -0.02 -1.55 -11.35
CA VAL A 117 1.25 -0.90 -10.98
C VAL A 117 2.22 -1.96 -10.50
N ASP A 118 3.42 -1.98 -11.06
CA ASP A 118 4.52 -2.81 -10.55
C ASP A 118 5.21 -2.08 -9.40
N VAL A 119 4.93 -2.52 -8.17
CA VAL A 119 5.69 -2.11 -6.99
C VAL A 119 6.88 -3.06 -6.86
N PRO A 120 8.12 -2.56 -6.66
CA PRO A 120 9.29 -3.42 -6.50
C PRO A 120 9.04 -4.47 -5.42
N SER A 121 9.21 -5.74 -5.78
CA SER A 121 9.17 -6.83 -4.82
C SER A 121 10.32 -6.65 -3.84
N LEU A 122 9.99 -6.55 -2.55
CA LEU A 122 11.00 -6.56 -1.50
C LEU A 122 11.59 -7.96 -1.41
N ASN A 123 12.89 -8.08 -1.65
CA ASN A 123 13.67 -9.31 -1.44
C ASN A 123 14.41 -9.25 -0.11
#